data_AF-A0A8D8UX25-F1
#
_entry.id   AF-A0A8D8UX25-F1
#
_cell.length_a   1.000
_cell.length_b   1.000
_cell.length_c   1.000
_cell.angle_alpha   90.00
_cell.angle_beta   90.00
_cell.angle_gamma   90.00
#
_symmetry.space_group_name_H-M   'P 1'
#
loop_
_entity.id
_entity.type
_entity.pdbx_description
1 polymer ?
#
loop_
_entity_poly.entity_id
_entity_poly.type
_entity_poly.pdbx_seq_one_letter_code
_entity_poly.pdbx_strand_id
1 'polypeptide(L)'
;MFSPSKNVVGRLAQWFLWSLLVLNVHGEVSLEKYFRCHRTDPQFNKCVIDILNELQPIRADGIPDLGLKPFDPLVIPKLVMDDVEGVKFKQVLTDITITGLKQAKVIKGDFTKLPNSMEMTWEVPDLRVKNNYTMEGVIMGIPLKGKGQSSFNCTQIHDKVKLKTELVKINGEDYLQVKDVKYTIEPPKTAKLRFTNTLSKDKKLTEATSKMFNDNWRTLFDTFKNVRNADIERVIQDGLNQFLGLYPYDKMFPA
;
A
#
# COMPACT_ATOMS: atom_id res chain seq x y z
N MET A 1 29.52 64.11 4.37
CA MET A 1 29.35 63.40 3.09
C MET A 1 28.53 62.14 3.33
N PHE A 2 27.22 62.19 3.11
CA PHE A 2 26.39 60.99 3.02
C PHE A 2 25.56 61.12 1.74
N SER A 3 25.91 60.28 0.77
CA SER A 3 25.27 60.20 -0.54
C SER A 3 23.90 59.51 -0.39
N PRO A 4 22.83 59.97 -1.04
CA PRO A 4 21.55 59.26 -1.04
C PRO A 4 21.63 58.06 -1.99
N SER A 5 21.23 56.89 -1.50
CA SER A 5 21.23 55.64 -2.26
C SER A 5 20.26 55.70 -3.45
N LYS A 6 20.80 56.01 -4.63
CA LYS A 6 20.23 55.59 -5.92
C LYS A 6 20.18 54.07 -5.92
N ASN A 7 19.04 53.44 -5.62
CA ASN A 7 18.69 52.05 -6.02
C ASN A 7 17.35 51.52 -5.46
N VAL A 8 16.45 52.36 -4.96
CA VAL A 8 15.12 51.88 -4.50
C VAL A 8 14.24 51.46 -5.69
N VAL A 9 14.28 52.22 -6.79
CA VAL A 9 13.47 51.96 -8.01
C VAL A 9 13.93 50.67 -8.72
N GLY A 10 15.24 50.42 -8.80
CA GLY A 10 15.78 49.19 -9.40
C GLY A 10 15.47 47.92 -8.61
N ARG A 11 15.42 48.02 -7.27
CA ARG A 11 15.02 46.90 -6.40
C ARG A 11 13.54 46.59 -6.51
N LEU A 12 12.67 47.60 -6.60
CA LEU A 12 11.23 47.38 -6.79
C LEU A 12 10.91 46.77 -8.16
N ALA A 13 11.62 47.18 -9.22
CA ALA A 13 11.48 46.58 -10.56
C ALA A 13 11.94 45.11 -10.60
N GLN A 14 13.02 44.77 -9.88
CA GLN A 14 13.45 43.36 -9.72
C GLN A 14 12.44 42.51 -8.95
N TRP A 15 11.82 43.06 -7.90
CA TRP A 15 10.76 42.38 -7.15
C TRP A 15 9.50 42.16 -7.99
N PHE A 16 9.10 43.13 -8.81
CA PHE A 16 7.97 42.98 -9.74
C PHE A 16 8.24 41.93 -10.83
N LEU A 17 9.45 41.93 -11.42
CA LEU A 17 9.86 40.93 -12.40
C LEU A 17 9.97 39.51 -11.79
N TRP A 18 10.42 39.40 -10.53
CA TRP A 18 10.38 38.13 -9.80
C TRP A 18 8.96 37.67 -9.50
N SER A 19 8.04 38.58 -9.14
CA SER A 19 6.63 38.24 -8.89
C SER A 19 5.90 37.78 -10.15
N LEU A 20 6.28 38.28 -11.33
CA LEU A 20 5.77 37.82 -12.63
C LEU A 20 6.32 36.45 -13.06
N LEU A 21 7.51 36.05 -12.60
CA LEU A 21 8.07 34.71 -12.82
C LEU A 21 7.47 33.65 -11.88
N VAL A 22 6.84 34.05 -10.76
CA VAL A 22 6.06 33.19 -9.87
C VAL A 22 4.56 33.23 -10.22
N LEU A 23 4.21 33.66 -11.44
CA LEU A 23 2.92 33.32 -12.03
C LEU A 23 2.91 31.81 -12.30
N ASN A 24 2.58 31.05 -11.25
CA ASN A 24 1.80 29.83 -11.30
C ASN A 24 1.96 29.02 -12.59
N VAL A 25 3.11 28.38 -12.76
CA VAL A 25 3.12 27.08 -13.45
C VAL A 25 2.47 26.08 -12.48
N HIS A 26 1.17 26.23 -12.25
CA HIS A 26 0.35 25.08 -11.95
C HIS A 26 0.26 24.37 -13.30
N GLY A 27 1.24 23.52 -13.60
CA GLY A 27 1.09 22.58 -14.69
C GLY A 27 -0.21 21.84 -14.46
N GLU A 28 -1.21 22.09 -15.30
CA GLU A 28 -2.48 21.41 -15.21
C GLU A 28 -2.18 19.93 -15.41
N VAL A 29 -2.31 19.14 -14.34
CA VAL A 29 -2.04 17.72 -14.41
C VAL A 29 -3.06 17.13 -15.38
N SER A 30 -2.58 16.62 -16.52
CA SER A 30 -3.46 16.03 -17.52
C SER A 30 -4.09 14.76 -16.95
N LEU A 31 -5.28 14.92 -16.38
CA LEU A 31 -6.05 13.85 -15.75
C LEU A 31 -6.55 12.83 -16.77
N GLU A 32 -6.70 13.20 -18.04
CA GLU A 32 -7.10 12.30 -19.12
C GLU A 32 -6.16 11.09 -19.25
N LYS A 33 -4.87 11.25 -18.92
CA LYS A 33 -3.92 10.13 -18.92
C LYS A 33 -4.29 9.05 -17.87
N TYR A 34 -4.87 9.47 -16.74
CA TYR A 34 -5.13 8.61 -15.59
C TYR A 34 -6.60 8.17 -15.50
N PHE A 35 -7.53 9.00 -15.99
CA PHE A 35 -8.98 8.84 -15.85
C PHE A 35 -9.70 8.87 -17.20
N ARG A 36 -9.45 7.84 -18.03
CA ARG A 36 -10.04 7.72 -19.39
C ARG A 36 -11.14 6.66 -19.53
N CYS A 37 -11.56 6.01 -18.43
CA CYS A 37 -12.61 4.99 -18.47
C CYS A 37 -13.99 5.59 -18.20
N HIS A 38 -14.88 5.46 -19.17
CA HIS A 38 -16.27 5.89 -19.04
C HIS A 38 -17.11 4.81 -18.37
N ARG A 39 -17.81 5.15 -17.29
CA ARG A 39 -18.63 4.21 -16.51
C ARG A 39 -19.85 3.68 -17.26
N THR A 40 -20.26 4.35 -18.34
CA THR A 40 -21.34 3.85 -19.23
C THR A 40 -20.83 2.90 -20.33
N ASP A 41 -19.52 2.73 -20.48
CA ASP A 41 -18.94 1.83 -21.48
C ASP A 41 -19.20 0.35 -21.08
N PRO A 42 -19.73 -0.50 -21.97
CA PRO A 42 -19.86 -1.94 -21.73
C PRO A 42 -18.55 -2.65 -21.36
N GLN A 43 -17.40 -2.08 -21.73
CA GLN A 43 -16.06 -2.54 -21.41
C GLN A 43 -15.43 -1.82 -20.21
N PHE A 44 -16.22 -1.08 -19.41
CA PHE A 44 -15.73 -0.29 -18.29
C PHE A 44 -14.81 -1.07 -17.33
N ASN A 45 -15.21 -2.27 -16.90
CA ASN A 45 -14.37 -3.10 -16.03
C ASN A 45 -13.02 -3.41 -16.68
N LYS A 46 -13.01 -3.77 -17.96
CA LYS A 46 -11.78 -4.06 -18.70
C LYS A 46 -10.89 -2.81 -18.78
N CYS A 47 -11.48 -1.66 -19.12
CA CYS A 47 -10.76 -0.40 -19.18
C CYS A 47 -10.08 -0.08 -17.83
N VAL A 48 -10.80 -0.18 -16.72
CA VAL A 48 -10.25 0.12 -15.39
C VAL A 48 -9.11 -0.84 -15.03
N ILE A 49 -9.27 -2.14 -15.31
CA ILE A 49 -8.20 -3.14 -15.11
C ILE A 49 -6.96 -2.80 -15.93
N ASP A 50 -7.13 -2.46 -17.21
CA ASP A 50 -6.03 -2.13 -18.11
C ASP A 50 -5.28 -0.88 -17.61
N ILE A 51 -6.00 0.17 -17.18
CA ILE A 51 -5.39 1.38 -16.58
C ILE A 51 -4.66 1.04 -15.27
N LEU A 52 -5.29 0.29 -14.35
CA LEU A 52 -4.65 -0.07 -13.09
C LEU A 52 -3.33 -0.81 -13.32
N ASN A 53 -3.29 -1.72 -14.29
CA ASN A 53 -2.10 -2.47 -14.67
C ASN A 53 -1.04 -1.60 -15.38
N GLU A 54 -1.46 -0.70 -16.27
CA GLU A 54 -0.55 0.27 -16.93
C GLU A 54 0.10 1.21 -15.92
N LEU A 55 -0.69 1.70 -14.96
CA LEU A 55 -0.24 2.67 -13.97
C LEU A 55 0.50 2.03 -12.81
N GLN A 56 0.33 0.72 -12.53
CA GLN A 56 0.92 0.09 -11.35
C GLN A 56 2.43 0.33 -11.21
N PRO A 57 3.27 0.19 -12.25
CA PRO A 57 4.71 0.44 -12.12
C PRO A 57 5.04 1.89 -11.77
N ILE A 58 4.26 2.82 -12.32
CA ILE A 58 4.42 4.27 -12.11
C ILE A 58 3.95 4.64 -10.71
N ARG A 59 2.76 4.17 -10.33
CA ARG A 59 2.16 4.39 -9.01
C ARG A 59 3.06 3.86 -7.90
N ALA A 60 3.74 2.73 -8.11
CA ALA A 60 4.65 2.13 -7.13
C ALA A 60 5.83 3.04 -6.79
N ASP A 61 6.35 3.77 -7.77
CA ASP A 61 7.40 4.77 -7.60
C ASP A 61 6.85 6.13 -7.10
N GLY A 62 5.53 6.26 -7.00
CA GLY A 62 4.83 7.50 -6.68
C GLY A 62 4.51 8.35 -7.91
N ILE A 63 3.51 9.21 -7.78
CA ILE A 63 3.11 10.17 -8.81
C ILE A 63 3.06 11.56 -8.15
N PRO A 64 4.19 12.29 -8.10
CA PRO A 64 4.28 13.57 -7.39
C PRO A 64 3.24 14.60 -7.84
N ASP A 65 2.93 14.63 -9.15
CA ASP A 65 1.92 15.51 -9.73
C ASP A 65 0.51 15.25 -9.18
N LEU A 66 0.23 14.00 -8.77
CA LEU A 66 -1.01 13.60 -8.10
C LEU A 66 -0.85 13.55 -6.56
N GLY A 67 0.25 14.05 -6.00
CA GLY A 67 0.54 13.96 -4.56
C GLY A 67 0.73 12.52 -4.04
N LEU A 68 0.91 11.55 -4.93
CA LEU A 68 1.08 10.14 -4.57
C LEU A 68 2.54 9.84 -4.24
N LYS A 69 2.77 9.37 -3.02
CA LYS A 69 4.10 8.93 -2.58
C LYS A 69 4.41 7.53 -3.12
N PRO A 70 5.70 7.18 -3.25
CA PRO A 70 6.09 5.80 -3.53
C PRO A 70 5.49 4.85 -2.48
N PHE A 71 5.07 3.67 -2.92
CA PHE A 71 4.61 2.59 -2.05
C PHE A 71 5.30 1.25 -2.34
N ASP A 72 6.33 1.22 -3.18
CA ASP A 72 7.30 0.12 -3.24
C ASP A 72 8.73 0.68 -3.09
N PRO A 73 9.35 0.56 -1.89
CA PRO A 73 8.89 -0.19 -0.74
C PRO A 73 7.70 0.46 0.00
N LEU A 74 6.74 -0.36 0.43
CA LEU A 74 5.71 0.03 1.39
C LEU A 74 6.29 -0.13 2.80
N VAL A 75 6.25 0.94 3.59
CA VAL A 75 6.74 0.95 4.97
C VAL A 75 5.57 0.98 5.94
N ILE A 76 5.51 -0.02 6.83
CA ILE A 76 4.53 -0.08 7.92
C ILE A 76 5.29 0.00 9.25
N PRO A 77 5.04 1.02 10.09
CA PRO A 77 5.84 1.25 11.30
C PRO A 77 5.77 0.10 12.31
N LYS A 78 4.57 -0.44 12.53
CA LYS A 78 4.33 -1.46 13.55
C LYS A 78 3.11 -2.30 13.23
N LEU A 79 3.20 -3.61 13.50
CA LEU A 79 2.07 -4.54 13.55
C LEU A 79 2.18 -5.38 14.80
N VAL A 80 1.04 -5.70 15.42
CA VAL A 80 0.96 -6.54 16.62
C VAL A 80 0.00 -7.68 16.33
N MET A 81 0.46 -8.89 16.56
CA MET A 81 -0.34 -10.10 16.53
C MET A 81 -0.38 -10.64 17.95
N ASP A 82 -1.57 -10.90 18.47
CA ASP A 82 -1.79 -11.39 19.83
C ASP A 82 -2.91 -12.43 19.78
N ASP A 83 -2.74 -13.54 20.48
CA ASP A 83 -3.69 -14.62 20.71
C ASP A 83 -4.58 -15.00 19.50
N VAL A 84 -4.02 -15.85 18.65
CA VAL A 84 -4.66 -16.33 17.41
C VAL A 84 -5.27 -17.71 17.66
N GLU A 85 -6.60 -17.86 17.57
CA GLU A 85 -7.29 -19.16 17.50
C GLU A 85 -6.76 -20.25 18.46
N GLY A 86 -6.54 -19.92 19.74
CA GLY A 86 -6.07 -20.87 20.76
C GLY A 86 -4.54 -21.10 20.78
N VAL A 87 -3.80 -20.42 19.91
CA VAL A 87 -2.34 -20.32 19.95
C VAL A 87 -1.96 -19.15 20.85
N LYS A 88 -1.40 -19.45 22.03
CA LYS A 88 -0.77 -18.44 22.91
C LYS A 88 0.48 -17.92 22.23
N PHE A 89 0.34 -16.85 21.46
CA PHE A 89 1.40 -16.28 20.65
C PHE A 89 1.23 -14.78 20.53
N LYS A 90 2.28 -14.07 20.93
CA LYS A 90 2.42 -12.63 20.75
C LYS A 90 3.61 -12.34 19.86
N GLN A 91 3.37 -11.59 18.79
CA GLN A 91 4.41 -11.08 17.91
C GLN A 91 4.23 -9.60 17.66
N VAL A 92 5.31 -8.85 17.79
CA VAL A 92 5.37 -7.45 17.37
C VAL A 92 6.35 -7.38 16.22
N LEU A 93 5.93 -6.78 15.12
CA LEU A 93 6.77 -6.46 13.98
C LEU A 93 6.95 -4.94 13.95
N THR A 94 8.17 -4.45 13.74
CA THR A 94 8.44 -3.02 13.50
C THR A 94 9.31 -2.84 12.27
N ASP A 95 9.33 -1.63 11.73
CA ASP A 95 10.17 -1.26 10.58
C ASP A 95 9.92 -2.18 9.38
N ILE A 96 8.65 -2.48 9.13
CA ILE A 96 8.24 -3.45 8.12
C ILE A 96 8.38 -2.79 6.77
N THR A 97 9.22 -3.38 5.93
CA THR A 97 9.46 -2.95 4.56
C THR A 97 8.96 -4.06 3.63
N ILE A 98 7.98 -3.74 2.80
CA ILE A 98 7.39 -4.65 1.82
C ILE A 98 7.82 -4.20 0.43
N THR A 99 8.42 -5.08 -0.35
CA THR A 99 8.86 -4.82 -1.73
C THR A 99 8.28 -5.85 -2.70
N GLY A 100 8.11 -5.46 -3.97
CA GLY A 100 7.60 -6.32 -5.05
C GLY A 100 6.17 -5.97 -5.49
N LEU A 101 5.52 -5.04 -4.81
CA LEU A 101 4.20 -4.52 -5.16
C LEU A 101 4.18 -3.84 -6.53
N LYS A 102 5.31 -3.31 -7.01
CA LYS A 102 5.49 -2.76 -8.36
C LYS A 102 5.12 -3.74 -9.47
N GLN A 103 5.26 -5.04 -9.21
CA GLN A 103 4.97 -6.11 -10.16
C GLN A 103 3.54 -6.67 -10.02
N ALA A 104 2.75 -6.14 -9.08
CA ALA A 104 1.37 -6.59 -8.89
C ALA A 104 0.53 -6.32 -10.14
N LYS A 105 -0.48 -7.16 -10.37
CA LYS A 105 -1.44 -6.98 -11.48
C LYS A 105 -2.84 -7.29 -11.02
N VAL A 106 -3.81 -6.48 -11.44
CA VAL A 106 -5.22 -6.82 -11.34
C VAL A 106 -5.52 -7.87 -12.40
N ILE A 107 -5.87 -9.08 -11.95
CA ILE A 107 -6.25 -10.19 -12.84
C ILE A 107 -7.76 -10.34 -12.98
N LYS A 108 -8.53 -9.74 -12.05
CA LYS A 108 -9.99 -9.67 -12.10
C LYS A 108 -10.46 -8.42 -11.38
N GLY A 109 -11.47 -7.74 -11.92
CA GLY A 109 -12.08 -6.57 -11.31
C GLY A 109 -13.57 -6.49 -11.63
N ASP A 110 -14.36 -6.06 -10.65
CA ASP A 110 -15.77 -5.74 -10.80
C ASP A 110 -16.04 -4.34 -10.23
N PHE A 111 -16.33 -3.41 -11.13
CA PHE A 111 -16.63 -2.01 -10.86
C PHE A 111 -18.08 -1.65 -11.24
N THR A 112 -18.91 -2.64 -11.59
CA THR A 112 -20.30 -2.43 -12.04
C THR A 112 -21.22 -1.88 -10.95
N LYS A 113 -20.79 -1.99 -9.69
CA LYS A 113 -21.51 -1.50 -8.51
C LYS A 113 -21.01 -0.15 -8.01
N LEU A 114 -20.21 0.57 -8.79
CA LEU A 114 -19.88 1.95 -8.47
C LEU A 114 -21.16 2.82 -8.43
N PRO A 115 -21.24 3.79 -7.50
CA PRO A 115 -20.22 4.20 -6.54
C PRO A 115 -20.23 3.40 -5.21
N ASN A 116 -21.03 2.35 -5.07
CA ASN A 116 -21.26 1.69 -3.78
C ASN A 116 -20.21 0.64 -3.40
N SER A 117 -19.64 -0.05 -4.38
CA SER A 117 -18.62 -1.06 -4.12
C SER A 117 -17.77 -1.37 -5.33
N MET A 118 -16.59 -1.92 -5.06
CA MET A 118 -15.68 -2.44 -6.08
C MET A 118 -14.95 -3.67 -5.53
N GLU A 119 -14.64 -4.61 -6.41
CA GLU A 119 -13.94 -5.85 -6.07
C GLU A 119 -12.78 -6.06 -7.02
N MET A 120 -11.61 -6.40 -6.49
CA MET A 120 -10.40 -6.67 -7.27
C MET A 120 -9.71 -7.92 -6.76
N THR A 121 -9.13 -8.68 -7.68
CA THR A 121 -8.18 -9.75 -7.37
C THR A 121 -6.84 -9.35 -7.95
N TRP A 122 -5.81 -9.27 -7.10
CA TRP A 122 -4.45 -9.00 -7.53
C TRP A 122 -3.62 -10.28 -7.54
N GLU A 123 -2.72 -10.35 -8.50
CA GLU A 123 -1.60 -11.26 -8.52
C GLU A 123 -0.32 -10.50 -8.17
N VAL A 124 0.47 -11.02 -7.23
CA VAL A 124 1.80 -10.51 -6.90
C VAL A 124 2.84 -11.61 -7.14
N PRO A 125 3.71 -11.48 -8.16
CA PRO A 125 4.64 -12.55 -8.55
C PRO A 125 5.69 -12.90 -7.48
N ASP A 126 6.32 -11.90 -6.87
CA ASP A 126 7.31 -12.04 -5.81
C ASP A 126 7.15 -10.89 -4.82
N LEU A 127 6.84 -11.22 -3.56
CA LEU A 127 6.75 -10.27 -2.47
C LEU A 127 7.85 -10.58 -1.47
N ARG A 128 8.54 -9.54 -1.00
CA ARG A 128 9.55 -9.65 0.06
C ARG A 128 9.22 -8.70 1.18
N VAL A 129 9.30 -9.21 2.40
CA VAL A 129 9.08 -8.45 3.63
C VAL A 129 10.35 -8.54 4.46
N LYS A 130 10.82 -7.39 4.95
CA LYS A 130 11.88 -7.30 5.96
C LYS A 130 11.34 -6.52 7.14
N ASN A 131 11.67 -6.95 8.35
CA ASN A 131 11.20 -6.28 9.56
C ASN A 131 12.09 -6.63 10.75
N ASN A 132 11.97 -5.82 11.80
CA ASN A 132 12.34 -6.22 13.15
C ASN A 132 11.17 -6.98 13.79
N TYR A 133 11.45 -7.96 14.66
CA TYR A 133 10.44 -8.72 15.37
C TYR A 133 10.78 -8.87 16.86
N THR A 134 9.75 -8.97 17.68
CA THR A 134 9.79 -9.64 18.99
C THR A 134 8.69 -10.69 19.00
N MET A 135 8.96 -11.90 19.48
CA MET A 135 7.96 -12.95 19.61
C MET A 135 8.08 -13.67 20.95
N GLU A 136 6.94 -14.07 21.50
CA GLU A 136 6.83 -14.93 22.67
C GLU A 136 5.55 -15.77 22.56
N GLY A 137 5.68 -17.09 22.75
CA GLY A 137 4.51 -17.98 22.68
C GLY A 137 4.87 -19.42 22.34
N VAL A 138 3.86 -20.19 21.95
CA VAL A 138 4.00 -21.58 21.53
C VAL A 138 3.41 -21.74 20.14
N ILE A 139 4.22 -22.15 19.16
CA ILE A 139 3.76 -22.46 17.79
C ILE A 139 3.99 -23.94 17.54
N MET A 140 2.93 -24.67 17.16
CA MET A 140 2.98 -26.12 16.92
C MET A 140 3.66 -26.91 18.05
N GLY A 141 3.36 -26.54 19.31
CA GLY A 141 3.95 -27.17 20.50
C GLY A 141 5.39 -26.73 20.83
N ILE A 142 6.01 -25.87 20.03
CA ILE A 142 7.38 -25.38 20.25
C ILE A 142 7.32 -24.02 20.96
N PRO A 143 7.89 -23.89 22.17
CA PRO A 143 8.01 -22.59 22.83
C PRO A 143 9.03 -21.73 22.08
N LEU A 144 8.61 -20.53 21.69
CA LEU A 144 9.40 -19.54 20.99
C LEU A 144 9.48 -18.27 21.83
N LYS A 145 10.69 -17.75 22.02
CA LYS A 145 10.95 -16.44 22.60
C LYS A 145 12.17 -15.83 21.94
N GLY A 146 12.05 -14.65 21.35
CA GLY A 146 13.16 -14.06 20.60
C GLY A 146 12.89 -12.67 20.06
N LYS A 147 13.95 -11.96 19.66
CA LYS A 147 13.85 -10.60 19.12
C LYS A 147 14.98 -10.21 18.15
N GLY A 148 14.68 -10.02 16.89
CA GLY A 148 15.69 -9.49 15.98
C GLY A 148 15.13 -9.19 14.63
N GLN A 149 15.76 -9.67 13.58
CA GLN A 149 15.36 -9.38 12.21
C GLN A 149 14.86 -10.63 11.51
N SER A 150 13.79 -10.45 10.74
CA SER A 150 13.26 -11.49 9.87
C SER A 150 13.14 -10.97 8.44
N SER A 151 13.34 -11.88 7.51
CA SER A 151 12.97 -11.69 6.11
C SER A 151 12.03 -12.80 5.68
N PHE A 152 10.97 -12.42 5.00
CA PHE A 152 9.96 -13.31 4.46
C PHE A 152 9.82 -13.08 2.96
N ASN A 153 9.63 -14.15 2.20
CA ASN A 153 9.38 -14.08 0.77
C ASN A 153 8.24 -15.01 0.40
N CYS A 154 7.32 -14.52 -0.42
CA CYS A 154 6.25 -15.29 -1.03
C CYS A 154 6.23 -15.09 -2.53
N THR A 155 5.83 -16.13 -3.26
CA THR A 155 5.70 -16.07 -4.72
C THR A 155 4.30 -16.49 -5.16
N GLN A 156 3.85 -15.91 -6.28
CA GLN A 156 2.52 -16.13 -6.86
C GLN A 156 1.43 -15.99 -5.80
N ILE A 157 1.31 -14.80 -5.25
CA ILE A 157 0.26 -14.45 -4.29
C ILE A 157 -0.96 -14.03 -5.09
N HIS A 158 -2.13 -14.56 -4.71
CA HIS A 158 -3.41 -14.06 -5.16
C HIS A 158 -4.13 -13.48 -3.96
N ASP A 159 -4.41 -12.18 -3.99
CA ASP A 159 -5.21 -11.52 -2.98
C ASP A 159 -6.48 -10.92 -3.56
N LYS A 160 -7.45 -10.72 -2.69
CA LYS A 160 -8.77 -10.22 -3.04
C LYS A 160 -9.11 -9.08 -2.10
N VAL A 161 -9.46 -7.95 -2.71
CA VAL A 161 -9.86 -6.74 -2.02
C VAL A 161 -11.29 -6.42 -2.43
N LYS A 162 -12.20 -6.40 -1.46
CA LYS A 162 -13.56 -5.86 -1.64
C LYS A 162 -13.67 -4.54 -0.89
N LEU A 163 -14.20 -3.53 -1.55
CA LEU A 163 -14.36 -2.20 -0.99
C LEU A 163 -15.85 -1.87 -0.94
N LYS A 164 -16.31 -1.34 0.19
CA LYS A 164 -17.56 -0.58 0.25
C LYS A 164 -17.22 0.90 0.25
N THR A 165 -17.92 1.63 -0.59
CA THR A 165 -17.69 3.05 -0.84
C THR A 165 -18.99 3.83 -0.78
N GLU A 166 -18.87 5.13 -0.51
CA GLU A 166 -19.97 6.07 -0.64
C GLU A 166 -19.48 7.36 -1.30
N LEU A 167 -20.44 8.16 -1.79
CA LEU A 167 -20.15 9.53 -2.23
C LEU A 167 -20.29 10.48 -1.05
N VAL A 168 -19.27 11.30 -0.84
CA VAL A 168 -19.26 12.39 0.14
C VAL A 168 -19.14 13.71 -0.61
N LYS A 169 -20.00 14.67 -0.28
CA LYS A 169 -19.99 15.98 -0.91
C LYS A 169 -18.96 16.90 -0.24
N ILE A 170 -18.01 17.41 -1.02
CA ILE A 170 -16.98 18.36 -0.59
C ILE A 170 -17.01 19.54 -1.57
N ASN A 171 -17.29 20.74 -1.07
CA ASN A 171 -17.38 21.96 -1.88
C ASN A 171 -18.34 21.87 -3.08
N GLY A 172 -19.41 21.08 -2.95
CA GLY A 172 -20.42 20.88 -3.99
C GLY A 172 -20.16 19.69 -4.91
N GLU A 173 -18.93 19.18 -4.98
CA GLU A 173 -18.54 18.02 -5.78
C GLU A 173 -18.61 16.73 -4.97
N ASP A 174 -18.90 15.61 -5.64
CA ASP A 174 -18.98 14.30 -5.01
C ASP A 174 -17.63 13.57 -5.10
N TYR A 175 -17.13 13.11 -3.96
CA TYR A 175 -15.88 12.36 -3.83
C TYR A 175 -16.16 10.95 -3.36
N LEU A 176 -15.40 9.98 -3.87
CA LEU A 176 -15.54 8.60 -3.45
C LEU A 176 -14.78 8.38 -2.14
N GLN A 177 -15.44 7.81 -1.12
CA GLN A 177 -14.82 7.48 0.15
C GLN A 177 -14.98 5.98 0.45
N VAL A 178 -13.88 5.31 0.76
CA VAL A 178 -13.85 3.92 1.23
C VAL A 178 -14.24 3.88 2.71
N LYS A 179 -15.31 3.13 3.00
CA LYS A 179 -15.83 2.93 4.35
C LYS A 179 -15.41 1.61 4.98
N ASP A 180 -15.27 0.58 4.16
CA ASP A 180 -14.99 -0.77 4.60
C ASP A 180 -14.12 -1.47 3.56
N VAL A 181 -13.11 -2.19 4.03
CA VAL A 181 -12.21 -3.00 3.22
C VAL A 181 -12.30 -4.42 3.75
N LYS A 182 -12.56 -5.38 2.86
CA LYS A 182 -12.40 -6.80 3.17
C LYS A 182 -11.24 -7.35 2.36
N TYR A 183 -10.18 -7.73 3.07
CA TYR A 183 -9.00 -8.37 2.50
C TYR A 183 -9.10 -9.88 2.64
N THR A 184 -8.64 -10.61 1.63
CA THR A 184 -8.52 -12.06 1.66
C THR A 184 -7.31 -12.46 0.83
N ILE A 185 -6.54 -13.42 1.31
CA ILE A 185 -5.35 -13.92 0.63
C ILE A 185 -5.46 -15.43 0.44
N GLU A 186 -5.17 -15.90 -0.77
CA GLU A 186 -5.06 -17.33 -1.08
C GLU A 186 -3.65 -17.82 -0.74
N PRO A 187 -3.47 -19.13 -0.45
CA PRO A 187 -2.14 -19.68 -0.20
C PRO A 187 -1.18 -19.38 -1.37
N PRO A 188 -0.03 -18.74 -1.12
CA PRO A 188 0.95 -18.48 -2.17
C PRO A 188 1.51 -19.79 -2.73
N LYS A 189 2.19 -19.75 -3.88
CA LYS A 189 2.89 -20.95 -4.39
C LYS A 189 4.03 -21.39 -3.47
N THR A 190 4.81 -20.43 -2.99
CA THR A 190 5.87 -20.68 -2.00
C THR A 190 5.89 -19.60 -0.93
N ALA A 191 6.37 -19.98 0.25
CA ALA A 191 6.69 -19.07 1.33
C ALA A 191 8.04 -19.48 1.95
N LYS A 192 8.92 -18.51 2.20
CA LYS A 192 10.20 -18.72 2.87
C LYS A 192 10.41 -17.65 3.93
N LEU A 193 10.66 -18.10 5.15
CA LEU A 193 11.00 -17.28 6.30
C LEU A 193 12.45 -17.53 6.71
N ARG A 194 13.15 -16.45 7.05
CA ARG A 194 14.49 -16.51 7.63
C ARG A 194 14.57 -15.57 8.80
N PHE A 195 15.01 -16.09 9.93
CA PHE A 195 15.44 -15.29 11.07
C PHE A 195 16.95 -15.08 11.01
N THR A 196 17.41 -13.86 11.20
CA THR A 196 18.85 -13.55 11.20
C THR A 196 19.39 -13.30 12.61
N ASN A 197 18.55 -12.89 13.56
CA ASN A 197 18.97 -12.63 14.93
C ASN A 197 17.93 -13.06 15.97
N THR A 198 18.32 -14.04 16.79
CA THR A 198 17.76 -14.44 18.10
C THR A 198 16.42 -15.18 18.15
N LEU A 199 16.55 -16.47 18.38
CA LEU A 199 15.80 -17.13 19.46
C LEU A 199 16.73 -17.38 20.67
N SER A 200 18.04 -17.36 20.45
CA SER A 200 19.11 -17.40 21.46
C SER A 200 20.43 -16.89 20.86
N LYS A 201 21.52 -16.86 21.66
CA LYS A 201 22.90 -16.71 21.13
C LYS A 201 23.37 -17.93 20.30
N ASP A 202 22.58 -18.98 20.24
CA ASP A 202 22.87 -20.22 19.51
C ASP A 202 22.34 -20.15 18.07
N LYS A 203 23.26 -20.17 17.10
CA LYS A 203 22.94 -20.21 15.67
C LYS A 203 22.13 -21.45 15.30
N LYS A 204 22.36 -22.60 15.95
CA LYS A 204 21.65 -23.86 15.66
C LYS A 204 20.15 -23.74 15.93
N LEU A 205 19.76 -23.06 17.01
CA LEU A 205 18.35 -22.84 17.32
C LEU A 205 17.68 -21.93 16.29
N THR A 206 18.38 -20.89 15.83
CA THR A 206 17.86 -19.95 14.82
C THR A 206 17.63 -20.65 13.47
N GLU A 207 18.56 -21.52 13.07
CA GLU A 207 18.45 -22.33 11.86
C GLU A 207 17.34 -23.36 11.98
N ALA A 208 17.27 -24.08 13.11
CA ALA A 208 16.22 -25.08 13.38
C ALA A 208 14.82 -24.45 13.34
N THR A 209 14.63 -23.26 13.92
CA THR A 209 13.34 -22.58 13.87
C THR A 209 13.03 -22.06 12.48
N SER A 210 13.98 -21.45 11.76
CA SER A 210 13.76 -21.07 10.36
C SER A 210 13.34 -22.28 9.52
N LYS A 211 14.00 -23.43 9.73
CA LYS A 211 13.65 -24.68 9.07
C LYS A 211 12.24 -25.14 9.44
N MET A 212 11.87 -25.13 10.71
CA MET A 212 10.52 -25.48 11.17
C MET A 212 9.44 -24.63 10.49
N PHE A 213 9.63 -23.31 10.42
CA PHE A 213 8.67 -22.42 9.72
C PHE A 213 8.59 -22.75 8.23
N ASN A 214 9.73 -23.01 7.59
CA ASN A 214 9.79 -23.33 6.16
C ASN A 214 9.24 -24.72 5.84
N ASP A 215 9.40 -25.72 6.70
CA ASP A 215 8.85 -27.06 6.50
C ASP A 215 7.32 -27.06 6.67
N ASN A 216 6.80 -26.17 7.52
CA ASN A 216 5.39 -26.12 7.91
C ASN A 216 4.64 -24.89 7.36
N TRP A 217 5.19 -24.22 6.35
CA TRP A 217 4.71 -22.90 5.92
C TRP A 217 3.24 -22.87 5.50
N ARG A 218 2.70 -23.95 4.93
CA ARG A 218 1.28 -24.05 4.53
C ARG A 218 0.36 -24.05 5.74
N THR A 219 0.63 -24.92 6.71
CA THR A 219 -0.13 -25.00 7.96
C THR A 219 -0.08 -23.67 8.72
N LEU A 220 1.11 -23.06 8.78
CA LEU A 220 1.28 -21.75 9.41
C LEU A 220 0.53 -20.66 8.66
N PHE A 221 0.56 -20.66 7.33
CA PHE A 221 -0.24 -19.73 6.52
C PHE A 221 -1.72 -19.87 6.87
N ASP A 222 -2.27 -21.09 6.85
CA ASP A 222 -3.69 -21.29 7.15
C ASP A 222 -4.08 -20.86 8.57
N THR A 223 -3.18 -21.04 9.53
CA THR A 223 -3.36 -20.62 10.94
C THR A 223 -3.35 -19.10 11.08
N PHE A 224 -2.45 -18.41 10.37
CA PHE A 224 -2.17 -16.99 10.60
C PHE A 224 -2.73 -16.04 9.52
N LYS A 225 -3.28 -16.54 8.41
CA LYS A 225 -3.68 -15.74 7.24
C LYS A 225 -4.64 -14.59 7.54
N ASN A 226 -5.52 -14.74 8.53
CA ASN A 226 -6.53 -13.74 8.86
C ASN A 226 -6.09 -12.74 9.93
N VAL A 227 -4.99 -13.03 10.65
CA VAL A 227 -4.60 -12.32 11.88
C VAL A 227 -4.26 -10.86 11.62
N ARG A 228 -3.75 -10.57 10.42
CA ARG A 228 -3.32 -9.24 10.02
C ARG A 228 -4.33 -8.53 9.14
N ASN A 229 -5.48 -9.15 8.83
CA ASN A 229 -6.42 -8.59 7.87
C ASN A 229 -6.86 -7.19 8.29
N ALA A 230 -7.25 -6.98 9.54
CA ALA A 230 -7.68 -5.66 10.02
C ALA A 230 -6.61 -4.56 9.89
N ASP A 231 -5.33 -4.90 10.12
CA ASP A 231 -4.22 -3.96 9.92
C ASP A 231 -3.97 -3.68 8.44
N ILE A 232 -4.01 -4.71 7.60
CA ILE A 232 -3.84 -4.59 6.14
C ILE A 232 -5.00 -3.78 5.54
N GLU A 233 -6.23 -4.09 5.94
CA GLU A 233 -7.46 -3.41 5.55
C GLU A 233 -7.38 -1.92 5.87
N ARG A 234 -6.89 -1.54 7.06
CA ARG A 234 -6.65 -0.14 7.43
C ARG A 234 -5.63 0.54 6.53
N VAL A 235 -4.48 -0.10 6.28
CA VAL A 235 -3.44 0.44 5.39
C VAL A 235 -3.96 0.65 3.97
N ILE A 236 -4.75 -0.30 3.45
CA ILE A 236 -5.42 -0.19 2.15
C ILE A 236 -6.43 0.97 2.17
N GLN A 237 -7.27 1.05 3.19
CA GLN A 237 -8.30 2.08 3.33
C GLN A 237 -7.68 3.48 3.36
N ASP A 238 -6.65 3.69 4.18
CA ASP A 238 -5.97 4.98 4.32
C ASP A 238 -5.32 5.39 3.00
N GLY A 239 -4.62 4.47 2.34
CA GLY A 239 -3.98 4.73 1.05
C GLY A 239 -4.98 5.04 -0.07
N LEU A 240 -6.10 4.31 -0.13
CA LEU A 240 -7.16 4.57 -1.10
C LEU A 240 -7.87 5.90 -0.84
N ASN A 241 -8.23 6.20 0.41
CA ASN A 241 -8.89 7.45 0.76
C ASN A 241 -7.99 8.67 0.53
N GLN A 242 -6.67 8.53 0.72
CA GLN A 242 -5.73 9.58 0.35
C GLN A 242 -5.80 9.91 -1.14
N PHE A 243 -5.95 8.90 -2.01
CA PHE A 243 -6.04 9.10 -3.46
C PHE A 243 -7.43 9.56 -3.91
N LEU A 244 -8.49 8.86 -3.48
CA LEU A 244 -9.86 9.13 -3.91
C LEU A 244 -10.40 10.47 -3.40
N GLY A 245 -9.77 11.03 -2.35
CA GLY A 245 -10.05 12.39 -1.89
C GLY A 245 -9.41 13.51 -2.73
N LEU A 246 -8.58 13.19 -3.72
CA LEU A 246 -7.89 14.20 -4.55
C LEU A 246 -8.75 14.67 -5.72
N TYR A 247 -9.59 13.80 -6.26
CA TYR A 247 -10.33 14.05 -7.49
C TYR A 247 -11.83 13.72 -7.32
N PRO A 248 -12.74 14.54 -7.87
CA PRO A 248 -14.16 14.23 -7.87
C PRO A 248 -14.47 12.91 -8.59
N TYR A 249 -15.52 12.22 -8.13
CA TYR A 249 -16.00 10.95 -8.68
C TYR A 249 -16.24 11.03 -10.19
N ASP A 250 -16.91 12.08 -10.67
CA ASP A 250 -17.19 12.28 -12.09
C ASP A 250 -15.94 12.58 -12.93
N LYS A 251 -14.84 13.00 -12.31
CA LYS A 251 -13.54 13.18 -12.99
C LYS A 251 -12.78 11.85 -13.07
N MET A 252 -12.84 11.02 -12.03
CA MET A 252 -12.17 9.72 -12.00
C MET A 252 -12.89 8.66 -12.87
N PHE A 253 -14.21 8.71 -12.87
CA PHE A 253 -15.08 7.75 -13.55
C PHE A 253 -16.13 8.51 -14.37
N PRO A 254 -15.77 9.22 -15.45
CA PRO A 254 -16.72 10.00 -16.25
C PRO A 254 -17.89 9.15 -16.77
N ALA A 255 -19.03 9.78 -17.01
CA ALA A 255 -20.20 9.15 -17.62
C ALA A 255 -19.85 8.62 -19.02
#